data_AF-A0AAX1PQE6-F1
#
_entry.id   AF-A0AAX1PQE6-F1
#
_cell.length_a   1.000
_cell.length_b   1.000
_cell.length_c   1.000
_cell.angle_alpha   90.00
_cell.angle_beta   90.00
_cell.angle_gamma   90.00
#
_symmetry.space_group_name_H-M   'P 1'
#
loop_
_entity.id
_entity.type
_entity.pdbx_description
1 polymer ?
#
loop_
_entity_poly.entity_id
_entity_poly.type
_entity_poly.pdbx_seq_one_letter_code
_entity_poly.pdbx_strand_id
1 'polypeptide(L)'
;MAPNYKVVDKSNFRKVGYFSMVFFRGEELRGKICILRWLYITLVEILVGAELIENLVITGSVHPHDNIKKKDSDHYGNELHLNLHIPSGFVTNVLRQQILNLLYYKYYQKYLILEPVGDVWTDDESGVVDCTRTRFRARKVIFYQFIALRRVYDFSWLVINLLIDTVVYLITTDIQLVLVSAAIVEAIRRAIKI
;
A
#
# COMPACT_ATOMS: atom_id res chain seq x y z
N MET A 1 -36.23 -34.02 2.14
CA MET A 1 -34.78 -33.70 2.18
C MET A 1 -34.59 -32.49 1.28
N ALA A 2 -34.13 -31.36 1.80
CA ALA A 2 -33.93 -30.16 0.97
C ALA A 2 -32.77 -30.40 0.00
N PRO A 3 -32.91 -30.03 -1.29
CA PRO A 3 -31.84 -30.20 -2.27
C PRO A 3 -30.64 -29.31 -1.91
N ASN A 4 -29.45 -29.92 -1.90
CA ASN A 4 -28.19 -29.24 -1.58
C ASN A 4 -27.56 -28.73 -2.88
N TYR A 5 -27.80 -27.46 -3.21
CA TYR A 5 -27.28 -26.85 -4.44
C TYR A 5 -25.82 -26.40 -4.28
N LYS A 6 -24.98 -26.74 -5.26
CA LYS A 6 -23.60 -26.23 -5.36
C LYS A 6 -23.62 -24.84 -6.01
N VAL A 7 -23.24 -23.82 -5.24
CA VAL A 7 -23.05 -22.46 -5.77
C VAL A 7 -21.73 -22.40 -6.54
N VAL A 8 -21.77 -21.88 -7.77
CA VAL A 8 -20.59 -21.67 -8.61
C VAL A 8 -20.59 -20.23 -9.09
N ASP A 9 -19.52 -19.51 -8.76
CA ASP A 9 -19.23 -18.18 -9.32
C ASP A 9 -18.06 -18.31 -10.32
N LYS A 10 -18.27 -17.79 -11.53
CA LYS A 10 -17.26 -17.75 -12.61
C LYS A 10 -16.73 -16.33 -12.85
N SER A 11 -16.98 -15.41 -11.91
CA SER A 11 -16.43 -14.07 -11.96
C SER A 11 -14.90 -14.12 -12.12
N ASN A 12 -14.36 -13.18 -12.90
CA ASN A 12 -12.93 -13.16 -13.23
C ASN A 12 -12.13 -12.81 -11.97
N PHE A 13 -11.62 -13.83 -11.28
CA PHE A 13 -10.71 -13.66 -10.16
C PHE A 13 -9.31 -13.31 -10.65
N ARG A 14 -8.65 -12.33 -10.01
CA ARG A 14 -7.24 -12.02 -10.30
C ARG A 14 -6.37 -13.21 -9.93
N LYS A 15 -5.78 -13.87 -10.93
CA LYS A 15 -4.95 -15.08 -10.74
C LYS A 15 -3.62 -14.83 -10.00
N VAL A 16 -3.17 -13.58 -9.89
CA VAL A 16 -1.89 -13.23 -9.27
C VAL A 16 -2.09 -13.02 -7.76
N GLY A 17 -1.32 -13.75 -6.95
CA GLY A 17 -1.38 -13.63 -5.49
C GLY A 17 -0.90 -12.26 -5.00
N TYR A 18 -1.61 -11.69 -4.02
CA TYR A 18 -1.32 -10.36 -3.47
C TYR A 18 0.10 -10.24 -2.89
N PHE A 19 0.66 -11.31 -2.32
CA PHE A 19 2.04 -11.32 -1.86
C PHE A 19 3.00 -11.02 -3.01
N SER A 20 2.86 -11.74 -4.13
CA SER A 20 3.71 -11.51 -5.30
C SER A 20 3.53 -10.10 -5.89
N MET A 21 2.31 -9.55 -5.79
CA MET A 21 1.99 -8.20 -6.26
C MET A 21 2.69 -7.11 -5.43
N VAL A 22 2.83 -7.32 -4.12
CA VAL A 22 3.50 -6.39 -3.20
C VAL A 22 5.01 -6.42 -3.38
N PHE A 23 5.61 -7.61 -3.41
CA PHE A 23 7.07 -7.74 -3.39
C PHE A 23 7.71 -7.67 -4.77
N PHE A 24 7.07 -8.19 -5.83
CA PHE A 24 7.70 -8.24 -7.15
C PHE A 24 7.33 -7.04 -8.04
N ARG A 25 8.38 -6.41 -8.57
CA ARG A 25 8.28 -5.31 -9.53
C ARG A 25 7.71 -5.82 -10.87
N GLY A 26 6.67 -5.14 -11.37
CA GLY A 26 6.11 -5.42 -12.70
C GLY A 26 7.08 -5.05 -13.83
N GLU A 27 6.90 -5.64 -15.00
CA GLU A 27 7.76 -5.38 -16.18
C GLU A 27 7.71 -3.91 -16.60
N GLU A 28 6.51 -3.31 -16.60
CA GLU A 28 6.27 -1.89 -16.92
C GLU A 28 7.05 -0.90 -16.02
N LEU A 29 7.39 -1.33 -14.80
CA LEU A 29 8.11 -0.51 -13.82
C LEU A 29 9.63 -0.73 -13.87
N ARG A 30 10.13 -1.70 -14.64
CA ARG A 30 11.57 -2.02 -14.66
C ARG A 30 12.43 -0.87 -15.18
N GLY A 31 11.90 -0.07 -16.10
CA GLY A 31 12.57 1.10 -16.66
C GLY A 31 12.41 2.40 -15.85
N LYS A 32 11.46 2.46 -14.91
CA LYS A 32 11.14 3.69 -14.16
C LYS A 32 11.75 3.74 -12.76
N ILE A 33 11.98 2.59 -12.13
CA ILE A 33 12.49 2.52 -10.76
C ILE A 33 13.50 1.39 -10.62
N CYS A 34 14.64 1.65 -9.96
CA CYS A 34 15.64 0.62 -9.69
C CYS A 34 15.19 -0.38 -8.61
N ILE A 35 15.82 -1.56 -8.56
CA ILE A 35 15.44 -2.65 -7.64
C ILE A 35 15.62 -2.23 -6.17
N LEU A 36 16.72 -1.53 -5.85
CA LEU A 36 16.99 -1.09 -4.48
C LEU A 36 15.92 -0.10 -3.98
N ARG A 37 15.52 0.85 -4.84
CA ARG A 37 14.44 1.79 -4.50
C ARG A 37 13.09 1.07 -4.39
N TRP A 38 12.85 0.05 -5.20
CA TRP A 38 11.65 -0.79 -5.09
C TRP A 38 11.61 -1.54 -3.74
N LEU A 39 12.71 -2.17 -3.32
CA LEU A 39 12.81 -2.84 -2.03
C LEU A 39 12.58 -1.85 -0.89
N TYR A 40 13.22 -0.67 -0.95
CA TYR A 40 13.05 0.35 0.07
C TYR A 40 11.61 0.86 0.18
N ILE A 41 10.95 1.15 -0.94
CA ILE A 41 9.53 1.53 -0.95
C ILE A 41 8.65 0.38 -0.43
N THR A 42 9.00 -0.88 -0.70
CA THR A 42 8.28 -2.05 -0.15
C THR A 42 8.41 -2.15 1.37
N LEU A 43 9.57 -1.83 1.94
CA LEU A 43 9.74 -1.75 3.39
C LEU A 43 8.88 -0.63 4.00
N VAL A 44 8.87 0.55 3.36
CA VAL A 44 8.00 1.66 3.77
C VAL A 44 6.53 1.25 3.69
N GLU A 45 6.12 0.52 2.64
CA GLU A 45 4.76 0.00 2.51
C GLU A 45 4.37 -0.97 3.62
N ILE A 46 5.25 -1.89 4.03
CA ILE A 46 4.96 -2.80 5.16
C ILE A 46 4.76 -2.01 6.46
N LEU A 47 5.47 -0.89 6.60
CA LEU A 47 5.47 -0.05 7.78
C LEU A 47 4.18 0.79 7.88
N VAL A 48 3.86 1.56 6.83
CA VAL A 48 2.75 2.55 6.85
C VAL A 48 1.55 2.15 5.98
N GLY A 49 1.64 1.05 5.22
CA GLY A 49 0.65 0.69 4.21
C GLY A 49 -0.74 0.41 4.78
N ALA A 50 -0.83 -0.09 6.01
CA ALA A 50 -2.12 -0.31 6.68
C ALA A 50 -2.88 1.00 6.92
N GLU A 51 -2.19 2.02 7.45
CA GLU A 51 -2.76 3.36 7.68
C GLU A 51 -3.10 4.06 6.36
N LEU A 52 -2.24 3.93 5.34
CA LEU A 52 -2.50 4.50 4.02
C LEU A 52 -3.77 3.90 3.40
N ILE A 53 -3.94 2.58 3.51
CA ILE A 53 -5.15 1.90 3.03
C ILE A 53 -6.38 2.42 3.78
N GLU A 54 -6.31 2.56 5.10
CA GLU A 54 -7.42 3.06 5.90
C GLU A 54 -7.81 4.49 5.53
N ASN A 55 -6.82 5.39 5.40
CA ASN A 55 -7.06 6.76 4.97
C ASN A 55 -7.63 6.84 3.54
N LEU A 56 -7.18 5.95 2.63
CA LEU A 56 -7.72 5.85 1.28
C LEU A 56 -9.17 5.36 1.25
N VAL A 57 -9.59 4.50 2.19
CA VAL A 57 -11.02 4.13 2.32
C VAL A 57 -11.84 5.34 2.79
N ILE A 58 -11.35 6.07 3.78
CA ILE A 58 -12.05 7.23 4.35
C ILE A 58 -12.23 8.31 3.28
N THR A 59 -11.13 8.77 2.68
CA THR A 59 -11.13 9.77 1.59
C THR A 59 -11.84 9.24 0.34
N GLY A 60 -11.74 7.94 0.10
CA GLY A 60 -12.38 7.21 -1.00
C GLY A 60 -13.89 7.10 -0.89
N SER A 61 -14.44 7.14 0.32
CA SER A 61 -15.88 7.00 0.58
C SER A 61 -16.63 8.30 0.33
N VAL A 62 -15.94 9.44 0.37
CA VAL A 62 -16.50 10.76 0.08
C VAL A 62 -16.61 10.93 -1.43
N HIS A 63 -17.77 11.39 -1.91
CA HIS A 63 -17.95 11.71 -3.33
C HIS A 63 -17.08 12.90 -3.74
N PRO A 64 -16.59 12.93 -5.00
CA PRO A 64 -15.82 14.05 -5.51
C PRO A 64 -16.64 15.34 -5.45
N HIS A 65 -16.07 16.39 -4.84
CA HIS A 65 -16.77 17.64 -4.53
C HIS A 65 -16.73 18.68 -5.67
N ASP A 66 -15.79 18.55 -6.62
CA ASP A 66 -15.49 19.58 -7.63
C ASP A 66 -16.06 19.30 -9.03
N ASN A 67 -16.32 20.40 -9.75
CA ASN A 67 -17.05 20.59 -11.02
C ASN A 67 -16.71 19.70 -12.24
N ILE A 68 -15.81 18.72 -12.13
CA ILE A 68 -15.49 17.79 -13.21
C ILE A 68 -16.45 16.60 -13.10
N LYS A 69 -17.70 16.79 -13.53
CA LYS A 69 -18.68 15.70 -13.70
C LYS A 69 -18.23 14.75 -14.82
N LYS A 70 -17.18 13.96 -14.60
CA LYS A 70 -17.00 12.71 -15.33
C LYS A 70 -18.17 11.81 -14.94
N LYS A 71 -18.80 11.19 -15.94
CA LYS A 71 -20.01 10.34 -15.83
C LYS A 71 -19.87 9.19 -14.80
N ASP A 72 -18.63 8.87 -14.41
CA ASP A 72 -18.28 7.74 -13.54
C ASP A 72 -18.01 8.13 -12.08
N SER A 73 -18.43 9.33 -11.64
CA SER A 73 -18.13 9.86 -10.29
C SER A 73 -18.49 8.92 -9.14
N ASP A 74 -19.50 8.06 -9.31
CA ASP A 74 -19.95 7.13 -8.27
C ASP A 74 -18.93 6.01 -7.99
N HIS A 75 -18.08 5.67 -8.97
CA HIS A 75 -17.05 4.65 -8.84
C HIS A 75 -15.75 5.17 -8.23
N TYR A 76 -15.65 6.47 -7.96
CA TYR A 76 -14.45 7.11 -7.44
C TYR A 76 -14.71 7.89 -6.14
N GLY A 77 -13.65 8.04 -5.36
CA GLY A 77 -13.64 8.89 -4.17
C GLY A 77 -13.26 10.34 -4.45
N ASN A 78 -12.97 11.08 -3.38
CA ASN A 78 -12.61 12.49 -3.47
C ASN A 78 -11.30 12.71 -4.25
N GLU A 79 -11.23 13.85 -4.95
CA GLU A 79 -10.09 14.24 -5.77
C GLU A 79 -9.11 15.05 -4.92
N LEU A 80 -7.99 14.44 -4.56
CA LEU A 80 -7.00 15.04 -3.66
C LEU A 80 -5.60 14.97 -4.27
N HIS A 81 -4.73 15.92 -3.94
CA HIS A 81 -3.30 15.80 -4.24
C HIS A 81 -2.71 14.59 -3.51
N LEU A 82 -1.70 13.94 -4.10
CA LEU A 82 -1.04 12.75 -3.50
C LEU A 82 -0.64 12.97 -2.04
N ASN A 83 -0.14 14.16 -1.71
CA ASN A 83 0.30 14.48 -0.35
C ASN A 83 -0.84 14.51 0.68
N LEU A 84 -2.08 14.80 0.25
CA LEU A 84 -3.26 14.84 1.11
C LEU A 84 -3.84 13.44 1.39
N HIS A 85 -3.45 12.44 0.60
CA HIS A 85 -3.75 11.03 0.90
C HIS A 85 -2.86 10.46 2.01
N ILE A 86 -1.82 11.19 2.45
CA ILE A 86 -0.91 10.76 3.50
C ILE A 86 -1.45 11.24 4.86
N PRO A 87 -1.77 10.33 5.79
CA PRO A 87 -2.24 10.71 7.12
C PRO A 87 -1.15 11.45 7.90
N SER A 88 -1.56 12.38 8.76
CA SER A 88 -0.65 13.19 9.59
C SER A 88 -0.23 12.42 10.84
N GLY A 89 0.87 11.66 10.75
CA GLY A 89 1.49 10.94 11.85
C GLY A 89 2.98 11.26 11.95
N PHE A 90 3.62 10.93 13.07
CA PHE A 90 5.06 11.21 13.25
C PHE A 90 5.89 10.48 12.19
N VAL A 91 5.67 9.17 12.05
CA VAL A 91 6.42 8.33 11.11
C VAL A 91 6.10 8.69 9.65
N THR A 92 4.83 8.95 9.35
CA THR A 92 4.41 9.31 7.98
C THR A 92 4.91 10.71 7.57
N ASN A 93 5.09 11.62 8.53
CA ASN A 93 5.74 12.91 8.28
C ASN A 93 7.23 12.74 7.95
N VAL A 94 7.96 11.92 8.71
CA VAL A 94 9.38 11.66 8.47
C VAL A 94 9.59 10.98 7.12
N LEU A 95 8.74 10.00 6.78
CA LEU A 95 8.84 9.22 5.54
C LEU A 95 8.03 9.81 4.37
N ARG A 96 7.55 11.05 4.47
CA ARG A 96 6.58 11.64 3.53
C ARG A 96 6.99 11.54 2.07
N GLN A 97 8.24 11.87 1.73
CA GLN A 97 8.73 11.77 0.36
C GLN A 97 8.72 10.32 -0.18
N GLN A 98 8.98 9.35 0.69
CA GLN A 98 8.98 7.94 0.32
C GLN A 98 7.57 7.39 0.18
N ILE A 99 6.65 7.91 1.01
CA ILE A 99 5.22 7.63 0.87
C ILE A 99 4.68 8.21 -0.44
N LEU A 100 5.12 9.40 -0.87
CA LEU A 100 4.76 9.93 -2.19
C LEU A 100 5.21 8.99 -3.32
N ASN A 101 6.45 8.51 -3.26
CA ASN A 101 6.94 7.52 -4.22
C ASN A 101 6.13 6.22 -4.17
N LEU A 102 5.77 5.76 -2.97
CA LEU A 102 4.92 4.59 -2.74
C LEU A 102 3.54 4.76 -3.39
N LEU A 103 2.88 5.89 -3.14
CA LEU A 103 1.57 6.18 -3.70
C LEU A 103 1.61 6.26 -5.23
N TYR A 104 2.65 6.86 -5.80
CA TYR A 104 2.80 6.97 -7.26
C TYR A 104 3.14 5.64 -7.93
N TYR A 105 4.19 4.95 -7.51
CA TYR A 105 4.66 3.73 -8.20
C TYR A 105 3.82 2.50 -7.87
N LYS A 106 3.38 2.35 -6.62
CA LYS A 106 2.59 1.18 -6.21
C LYS A 106 1.11 1.44 -6.30
N TYR A 107 0.57 2.44 -5.58
CA TYR A 107 -0.88 2.61 -5.48
C TYR A 107 -1.50 3.11 -6.80
N TYR A 108 -0.82 3.99 -7.53
CA TYR A 108 -1.23 4.40 -8.87
C TYR A 108 -0.79 3.37 -9.92
N GLN A 109 0.50 3.25 -10.23
CA GLN A 109 0.92 2.46 -11.42
C GLN A 109 0.73 0.94 -11.28
N LYS A 110 1.13 0.33 -10.16
CA LYS A 110 1.09 -1.15 -10.01
C LYS A 110 -0.28 -1.68 -9.60
N TYR A 111 -0.93 -1.04 -8.63
CA TYR A 111 -2.16 -1.52 -8.00
C TYR A 111 -3.40 -0.93 -8.64
N LEU A 112 -3.27 0.20 -9.33
CA LEU A 112 -4.37 0.92 -9.98
C LEU A 112 -5.46 1.35 -8.98
N ILE A 113 -5.10 1.51 -7.71
CA ILE A 113 -5.98 1.98 -6.63
C ILE A 113 -6.27 3.47 -6.82
N LEU A 114 -5.23 4.23 -7.15
CA LEU A 114 -5.33 5.66 -7.45
C LEU A 114 -5.36 5.87 -8.95
N GLU A 115 -6.08 6.91 -9.38
CA GLU A 115 -6.15 7.35 -10.76
C GLU A 115 -5.96 8.87 -10.83
N PRO A 116 -5.11 9.39 -11.72
CA PRO A 116 -4.93 10.82 -11.87
C PRO A 116 -6.11 11.47 -12.60
N VAL A 117 -6.46 12.67 -12.16
CA VAL A 117 -7.50 13.53 -12.77
C VAL A 117 -6.79 14.59 -13.62
N GLY A 118 -6.03 14.13 -14.61
CA GLY A 118 -5.22 14.97 -15.49
C GLY A 118 -3.92 14.29 -15.88
N ASP A 119 -3.16 14.93 -16.76
CA ASP A 119 -1.85 14.43 -17.14
C ASP A 119 -0.83 14.63 -16.01
N VAL A 120 0.06 13.64 -15.87
CA VAL A 120 1.19 13.72 -14.94
C VAL A 120 2.38 14.25 -15.72
N TRP A 121 2.95 15.36 -15.26
CA TRP A 121 4.14 15.92 -15.89
C TRP A 121 5.38 15.13 -15.43
N THR A 122 6.12 14.61 -16.41
CA THR A 122 7.37 13.88 -16.17
C THR A 122 8.47 14.60 -16.91
N ASP A 123 9.52 14.95 -16.19
CA ASP A 123 10.75 15.48 -16.76
C ASP A 123 11.76 14.34 -16.88
N ASP A 124 11.94 13.88 -18.11
CA ASP A 124 12.84 12.77 -18.43
C ASP A 124 14.33 13.17 -18.27
N GLU A 125 14.66 14.47 -18.31
CA GLU A 125 16.04 14.95 -18.14
C GLU A 125 16.45 15.00 -16.67
N SER A 126 15.55 15.48 -15.79
CA SER A 126 15.82 15.51 -14.34
C SER A 126 15.41 14.22 -13.62
N GLY A 127 14.67 13.33 -14.28
CA GLY A 127 14.12 12.10 -13.68
C GLY A 127 13.09 12.38 -12.59
N VAL A 128 12.45 13.55 -12.63
CA VAL A 128 11.47 14.01 -11.65
C VAL A 128 10.06 13.90 -12.22
N VAL A 129 9.17 13.31 -11.44
CA VAL A 129 7.74 13.30 -11.73
C VAL A 129 7.08 14.37 -10.86
N ASP A 130 6.57 15.44 -11.49
CA ASP A 130 5.85 16.48 -10.77
C ASP A 130 4.34 16.20 -10.77
N CYS A 131 3.83 15.86 -9.60
CA CYS A 131 2.41 15.64 -9.35
C CYS A 131 1.74 16.80 -8.62
N THR A 132 2.42 17.95 -8.45
CA THR A 132 1.91 19.09 -7.67
C THR A 132 0.60 19.64 -8.25
N ARG A 133 0.46 19.63 -9.58
CA ARG A 133 -0.74 20.10 -10.28
C ARG A 133 -1.76 19.00 -10.55
N THR A 134 -1.41 17.74 -10.33
CA THR A 134 -2.26 16.59 -10.66
C THR A 134 -2.97 16.09 -9.40
N ARG A 135 -4.31 16.03 -9.46
CA ARG A 135 -5.11 15.40 -8.40
C ARG A 135 -5.26 13.91 -8.67
N PHE A 136 -5.45 13.13 -7.61
CA PHE A 136 -5.63 11.69 -7.67
C PHE A 136 -6.91 11.32 -6.92
N ARG A 137 -7.66 10.37 -7.50
CA ARG A 137 -8.89 9.82 -6.94
C ARG A 137 -8.76 8.32 -6.71
N ALA A 138 -9.30 7.83 -5.61
CA ALA A 138 -9.30 6.40 -5.30
C ALA A 138 -10.44 5.69 -6.02
N ARG A 139 -10.18 4.52 -6.62
CA ARG A 139 -11.17 3.71 -7.33
C ARG A 139 -11.90 2.75 -6.37
N LYS A 140 -13.17 3.02 -6.08
CA LYS A 140 -13.99 2.25 -5.12
C LYS A 140 -14.14 0.78 -5.50
N VAL A 141 -14.17 0.48 -6.80
CA VAL A 141 -14.30 -0.88 -7.34
C VAL A 141 -13.17 -1.81 -6.86
N ILE A 142 -12.02 -1.27 -6.43
CA ILE A 142 -10.85 -2.05 -6.01
C ILE A 142 -10.78 -2.19 -4.47
N PHE A 143 -11.66 -1.53 -3.71
CA PHE A 143 -11.58 -1.54 -2.24
C PHE A 143 -11.74 -2.92 -1.62
N TYR A 144 -12.43 -3.85 -2.30
CA TYR A 144 -12.48 -5.25 -1.87
C TYR A 144 -11.08 -5.91 -1.78
N GLN A 145 -10.08 -5.39 -2.49
CA GLN A 145 -8.70 -5.89 -2.47
C GLN A 145 -7.91 -5.38 -1.26
N PHE A 146 -8.36 -4.32 -0.59
CA PHE A 146 -7.62 -3.69 0.50
C PHE A 146 -7.42 -4.61 1.70
N ILE A 147 -8.40 -5.46 1.99
CA ILE A 147 -8.25 -6.47 3.05
C ILE A 147 -7.15 -7.47 2.72
N ALA A 148 -6.98 -7.83 1.45
CA ALA A 148 -5.93 -8.75 1.02
C ALA A 148 -4.54 -8.10 1.15
N LEU A 149 -4.41 -6.82 0.76
CA LEU A 149 -3.17 -6.05 0.95
C LEU A 149 -2.82 -5.90 2.44
N ARG A 150 -3.80 -5.55 3.28
CA ARG A 150 -3.62 -5.47 4.74
C ARG A 150 -3.11 -6.79 5.32
N ARG A 151 -3.69 -7.93 4.90
CA ARG A 151 -3.22 -9.26 5.32
C ARG A 151 -1.78 -9.54 4.90
N VAL A 152 -1.34 -9.06 3.73
CA VAL A 152 0.06 -9.19 3.31
C VAL A 152 0.98 -8.40 4.24
N TYR A 153 0.60 -7.19 4.65
CA TYR A 153 1.41 -6.40 5.59
C TYR A 153 1.48 -7.05 6.97
N ASP A 154 0.35 -7.53 7.48
CA ASP A 154 0.29 -8.20 8.78
C ASP A 154 1.10 -9.52 8.78
N PHE A 155 1.04 -10.28 7.69
CA PHE A 155 1.86 -11.46 7.49
C PHE A 155 3.35 -11.10 7.38
N SER A 156 3.69 -10.02 6.69
CA SER A 156 5.07 -9.55 6.56
C SER A 156 5.68 -9.20 7.92
N TRP A 157 4.91 -8.55 8.80
CA TRP A 157 5.34 -8.29 10.17
C TRP A 157 5.57 -9.56 10.98
N LEU A 158 4.72 -10.58 10.82
CA LEU A 158 4.91 -11.88 11.46
C LEU A 158 6.21 -12.54 10.97
N VAL A 159 6.48 -12.52 9.67
CA VAL A 159 7.71 -13.06 9.09
C VAL A 159 8.93 -12.30 9.60
N ILE A 160 8.88 -10.96 9.65
CA ILE A 160 9.97 -10.14 10.21
C ILE A 160 10.25 -10.51 11.67
N ASN A 161 9.19 -10.65 12.47
CA ASN A 161 9.35 -11.01 13.88
C ASN A 161 10.01 -12.39 14.04
N LEU A 162 9.52 -13.39 13.30
CA LEU A 162 10.09 -14.74 13.32
C LEU A 162 11.56 -14.75 12.87
N LEU A 163 11.92 -13.96 11.85
CA LEU A 163 13.29 -13.84 11.37
C LEU A 163 14.21 -13.22 12.44
N ILE A 164 13.76 -12.16 13.11
CA ILE A 164 14.51 -11.52 14.19
C ILE A 164 14.72 -12.51 15.34
N ASP A 165 13.65 -13.19 15.77
CA ASP A 165 13.71 -14.19 16.84
C ASP A 165 14.68 -15.32 16.51
N THR A 166 14.67 -15.79 15.26
CA THR A 166 15.62 -16.81 14.78
C THR A 166 17.05 -16.31 14.83
N VAL A 167 17.31 -15.08 14.36
CA VAL A 167 18.66 -14.48 14.38
C VAL A 167 19.15 -14.29 15.82
N VAL A 168 18.30 -13.79 16.71
CA VAL A 168 18.62 -13.62 18.13
C VAL A 168 18.95 -14.97 18.76
N TYR A 169 18.11 -15.99 18.54
CA TYR A 169 18.35 -17.33 19.05
C TYR A 169 19.67 -17.94 18.54
N LEU A 170 19.99 -17.75 17.26
CA LEU A 170 21.24 -18.26 16.68
C LEU A 170 22.49 -17.59 17.28
N ILE A 171 22.39 -16.34 17.73
CA ILE A 171 23.50 -15.60 18.32
C ILE A 171 23.63 -15.86 19.81
N THR A 172 22.51 -15.88 20.54
CA THR A 172 22.50 -15.90 22.01
C THR A 172 22.24 -17.28 22.59
N THR A 173 21.58 -18.17 21.85
CA THR A 173 21.02 -19.45 22.32
C THR A 173 20.08 -19.33 23.53
N ASP A 174 19.64 -18.12 23.86
CA ASP A 174 18.84 -17.80 25.03
C ASP A 174 17.41 -17.43 24.64
N ILE A 175 16.45 -18.25 25.10
CA ILE A 175 15.02 -18.06 24.85
C ILE A 175 14.50 -16.79 25.52
N GLN A 176 15.06 -16.36 26.66
CA GLN A 176 14.63 -15.13 27.32
C GLN A 176 14.91 -13.91 26.44
N LEU A 177 16.08 -13.86 25.80
CA LEU A 177 16.44 -12.77 24.88
C LEU A 177 15.58 -12.78 23.62
N VAL A 178 15.17 -13.96 23.14
CA VAL A 178 14.19 -14.09 22.03
C VAL A 178 12.82 -13.50 22.43
N LEU A 179 12.34 -13.78 23.65
CA LEU A 179 11.07 -13.20 24.11
C LEU A 179 11.17 -11.67 24.23
N VAL A 180 12.31 -11.16 24.68
CA VAL A 180 12.56 -9.71 24.76
C VAL A 180 12.60 -9.09 23.36
N SER A 181 13.25 -9.73 22.37
CA SER A 181 13.23 -9.22 20.99
C SER A 181 11.83 -9.19 20.41
N ALA A 182 11.05 -10.27 20.58
CA ALA A 182 9.68 -10.34 20.10
C ALA A 182 8.80 -9.24 20.72
N ALA A 183 8.95 -8.98 22.02
CA ALA A 183 8.23 -7.92 22.71
C ALA A 183 8.61 -6.53 22.18
N ILE A 184 9.90 -6.28 21.92
CA ILE A 184 10.39 -5.01 21.37
C ILE A 184 9.84 -4.79 19.95
N VAL A 185 9.89 -5.81 19.08
CA VAL A 185 9.41 -5.70 17.70
C VAL A 185 7.92 -5.38 17.66
N GLU A 186 7.11 -6.05 18.46
CA GLU A 186 5.68 -5.79 18.54
C GLU A 186 5.37 -4.42 19.18
N ALA A 187 6.17 -3.99 20.17
CA ALA A 187 6.05 -2.64 20.74
C ALA A 187 6.33 -1.56 19.69
N ILE A 188 7.39 -1.71 18.88
CA ILE A 188 7.69 -0.80 17.76
C ILE A 188 6.55 -0.81 16.73
N ARG A 189 6.07 -1.99 16.33
CA ARG A 189 4.95 -2.13 15.39
C ARG A 189 3.69 -1.40 15.86
N ARG A 190 3.42 -1.44 17.17
CA ARG A 190 2.28 -0.73 17.77
C ARG A 190 2.53 0.77 17.88
N ALA A 191 3.73 1.18 18.29
CA ALA A 191 4.09 2.59 18.41
C ALA A 191 4.02 3.33 17.07
N ILE A 192 4.31 2.66 15.95
CA ILE A 192 4.16 3.24 14.61
C ILE A 192 2.71 3.61 14.29
N LYS A 193 1.74 2.86 14.83
CA LYS A 193 0.29 3.03 14.57
C LYS A 193 -0.39 4.06 15.47
N ILE A 194 0.31 4.55 16.49
CA ILE A 194 -0.19 5.50 17.49
C ILE A 194 0.30 6.89 17.12
#